data_AF-A0A2H5W9L0-F1
#
_entry.id   AF-A0A2H5W9L0-F1
#
_cell.length_a   1.000
_cell.length_b   1.000
_cell.length_c   1.000
_cell.angle_alpha   90.00
_cell.angle_beta   90.00
_cell.angle_gamma   90.00
#
_symmetry.space_group_name_H-M   'P 1'
#
loop_
_entity.id
_entity.type
_entity.pdbx_description
1 polymer ?
#
loop_
_entity_poly.entity_id
_entity_poly.type
_entity_poly.pdbx_seq_one_letter_code
_entity_poly.pdbx_strand_id
1 'polypeptide(L)'
;MFRRYRWIGLTAGVAGLGLLTASLLVAQQKSAPNTENLQAKVVNYIKTMFPMVQDLQVKSFTEEKGAPFYRVVLTYTAQNRSQESAVFVSRDGSFLILCQDCIYDLRMDPQKALWAKVAEGAEERMSKIKLDGRPFKGNPNAKVVVVEYSDYQCPFCRRAFEQIEPQLMQQYGDKVKFVYKQFPLPIHPWAFKASIAALCVHKYHPKAYWDLHSRLFQSQNEIRVENLRDRFQAIARELNLDTNRLLACFDKEETRPEVEADMNEAQALGVSSTPTFIINGAVVTGAIPFDQFKMYINMALANAK
;
A
#
# COMPACT_ATOMS: atom_id res chain seq x y z
N MET A 1 -1.20 19.06 -55.23
CA MET A 1 0.23 19.36 -55.41
C MET A 1 0.99 18.05 -55.56
N PHE A 2 1.67 17.90 -56.71
CA PHE A 2 2.80 17.04 -57.10
C PHE A 2 3.33 16.00 -56.07
N ARG A 3 3.71 14.77 -56.41
CA ARG A 3 4.39 14.30 -57.64
C ARG A 3 4.43 12.75 -57.69
N ARG A 4 4.17 12.18 -58.86
CA ARG A 4 4.59 10.81 -59.27
C ARG A 4 6.11 10.74 -59.41
N TYR A 5 6.74 9.58 -59.20
CA TYR A 5 7.73 9.04 -60.15
C TYR A 5 7.75 7.49 -60.13
N ARG A 6 7.86 6.95 -61.34
CA ARG A 6 7.90 5.54 -61.78
C ARG A 6 9.37 5.09 -61.92
N TRP A 7 9.62 3.97 -62.60
CA TRP A 7 10.90 3.35 -63.08
C TRP A 7 11.34 2.17 -62.18
N ILE A 8 11.57 0.91 -62.60
CA ILE A 8 11.82 0.14 -63.86
C ILE A 8 11.48 -1.34 -63.46
N GLY A 9 10.89 -2.26 -64.23
CA GLY A 9 10.97 -2.56 -65.65
C GLY A 9 11.97 -3.71 -65.92
N LEU A 10 11.58 -4.98 -65.77
CA LEU A 10 12.26 -6.10 -66.45
C LEU A 10 11.30 -7.30 -66.60
N THR A 11 11.18 -7.74 -67.84
CA THR A 11 10.29 -8.76 -68.39
C THR A 11 11.04 -10.06 -68.68
N ALA A 12 10.26 -11.15 -68.77
CA ALA A 12 10.55 -12.48 -69.35
C ALA A 12 11.43 -13.42 -68.49
N GLY A 13 11.15 -14.73 -68.35
CA GLY A 13 10.11 -15.59 -68.89
C GLY A 13 10.47 -17.06 -68.61
N VAL A 14 9.45 -17.93 -68.68
CA VAL A 14 9.49 -19.38 -68.97
C VAL A 14 9.91 -20.38 -67.86
N ALA A 15 8.87 -21.09 -67.41
CA ALA A 15 8.75 -22.53 -67.14
C ALA A 15 9.86 -23.32 -66.42
N GLY A 16 9.46 -23.92 -65.30
CA GLY A 16 10.10 -25.10 -64.71
C GLY A 16 9.19 -25.72 -63.66
N LEU A 17 8.46 -26.78 -64.04
CA LEU A 17 7.82 -27.68 -63.08
C LEU A 17 8.93 -28.35 -62.25
N GLY A 18 8.84 -28.24 -60.93
CA GLY A 18 9.71 -28.94 -59.99
C GLY A 18 9.00 -29.10 -58.65
N LEU A 19 8.44 -30.29 -58.44
CA LEU A 19 7.93 -30.78 -57.17
C LEU A 19 8.97 -30.57 -56.05
N LEU A 20 8.68 -29.70 -55.09
CA LEU A 20 9.40 -29.64 -53.83
C LEU A 20 8.40 -29.64 -52.68
N THR A 21 8.49 -30.71 -51.93
CA THR A 21 7.70 -31.14 -50.78
C THR A 21 7.45 -30.02 -49.78
N ALA A 22 6.18 -29.78 -49.46
CA ALA A 22 5.77 -29.00 -48.30
C ALA A 22 6.37 -29.64 -47.03
N SER A 23 7.44 -29.04 -46.52
CA SER A 23 7.95 -29.37 -45.20
C SER A 23 6.94 -28.89 -44.18
N LEU A 24 6.21 -29.84 -43.58
CA LEU A 24 5.39 -29.63 -42.39
C LEU A 24 6.29 -29.09 -41.26
N LEU A 25 6.32 -27.77 -41.07
CA LEU A 25 6.54 -27.22 -39.75
C LEU A 25 5.28 -27.55 -38.93
N VAL A 26 5.33 -28.67 -38.22
CA VAL A 26 4.47 -28.89 -37.06
C VAL A 26 4.92 -27.88 -36.02
N ALA A 27 4.32 -26.70 -36.03
CA ALA A 27 4.27 -25.87 -34.84
C ALA A 27 3.64 -26.74 -33.76
N GLN A 28 4.39 -27.07 -32.71
CA GLN A 28 3.84 -27.69 -31.51
C GLN A 28 2.72 -26.78 -31.00
N GLN A 29 1.48 -27.11 -31.34
CA GLN A 29 0.29 -26.62 -30.66
C GLN A 29 0.45 -27.06 -29.21
N LYS A 30 0.93 -26.15 -28.34
CA LYS A 30 0.68 -26.29 -26.91
C LYS A 30 -0.84 -26.45 -26.78
N SER A 31 -1.27 -27.64 -26.39
CA SER A 31 -2.69 -27.94 -26.14
C SER A 31 -3.27 -26.82 -25.29
N ALA A 32 -4.41 -26.25 -25.72
CA ALA A 32 -5.12 -25.26 -24.92
C ALA A 32 -5.26 -25.80 -23.48
N PRO A 33 -5.02 -24.98 -22.45
CA PRO A 33 -5.18 -25.43 -21.06
C PRO A 33 -6.57 -26.04 -20.88
N ASN A 34 -6.67 -27.16 -20.16
CA ASN A 34 -7.96 -27.66 -19.72
C ASN A 34 -8.67 -26.52 -18.97
N THR A 35 -9.81 -26.06 -19.48
CA THR A 35 -10.53 -24.88 -19.00
C THR A 35 -10.96 -25.04 -17.54
N GLU A 36 -11.29 -26.27 -17.10
CA GLU A 36 -11.59 -26.56 -15.69
C GLU A 36 -10.37 -26.36 -14.79
N ASN A 37 -9.20 -26.82 -15.24
CA ASN A 37 -7.94 -26.62 -14.51
C ASN A 37 -7.58 -25.12 -14.43
N LEU A 38 -7.83 -24.38 -15.52
CA LEU A 38 -7.57 -22.93 -15.54
C LEU A 38 -8.54 -22.16 -14.62
N GLN A 39 -9.82 -22.53 -14.57
CA GLN A 39 -10.79 -21.96 -13.61
C GLN A 39 -10.35 -22.20 -12.16
N ALA A 40 -9.99 -23.44 -11.81
CA ALA A 40 -9.51 -23.78 -10.49
C ALA A 40 -8.24 -23.00 -10.12
N LYS A 41 -7.30 -22.88 -11.06
CA LYS A 41 -6.07 -22.08 -10.91
C LYS A 41 -6.39 -20.63 -10.57
N VAL A 42 -7.32 -20.00 -11.30
CA VAL A 42 -7.73 -18.59 -11.08
C VAL A 42 -8.37 -18.42 -9.71
N VAL A 43 -9.31 -19.29 -9.33
CA VAL A 43 -9.98 -19.24 -8.02
C VAL A 43 -8.96 -19.39 -6.90
N ASN A 44 -8.06 -20.38 -6.99
CA ASN A 44 -7.04 -20.61 -5.97
C ASN A 44 -6.06 -19.44 -5.85
N TYR A 45 -5.65 -18.87 -6.99
CA TYR A 45 -4.75 -17.73 -7.05
C TYR A 45 -5.40 -16.49 -6.38
N ILE A 46 -6.66 -16.19 -6.70
CA ILE A 46 -7.40 -15.06 -6.11
C ILE A 46 -7.67 -15.28 -4.61
N LYS A 47 -8.06 -16.50 -4.19
CA LYS A 47 -8.22 -16.84 -2.77
C LYS A 47 -6.93 -16.63 -1.97
N THR A 48 -5.80 -16.98 -2.57
CA THR A 48 -4.48 -16.81 -1.93
C THR A 48 -4.10 -15.33 -1.83
N MET A 49 -4.41 -14.52 -2.85
CA MET A 49 -4.17 -13.08 -2.81
C MET A 49 -5.11 -12.36 -1.84
N PHE A 50 -6.37 -12.78 -1.74
CA PHE A 50 -7.41 -12.10 -0.97
C PHE A 50 -8.14 -13.08 -0.04
N PRO A 51 -7.50 -13.54 1.05
CA PRO A 51 -8.07 -14.54 1.96
C PRO A 51 -9.33 -14.06 2.69
N MET A 52 -9.60 -12.75 2.69
CA MET A 52 -10.80 -12.14 3.24
C MET A 52 -12.07 -12.37 2.39
N VAL A 53 -11.90 -12.82 1.13
CA VAL A 53 -13.01 -13.08 0.22
C VAL A 53 -13.59 -14.46 0.52
N GLN A 54 -14.88 -14.51 0.84
CA GLN A 54 -15.61 -15.73 1.13
C GLN A 54 -16.41 -16.19 -0.09
N ASP A 55 -16.77 -17.47 -0.14
CA ASP A 55 -17.64 -18.05 -1.18
C ASP A 55 -17.19 -17.78 -2.63
N LEU A 56 -15.89 -17.58 -2.87
CA LEU A 56 -15.39 -17.28 -4.20
C LEU A 56 -15.60 -18.46 -5.15
N GLN A 57 -16.37 -18.22 -6.21
CA GLN A 57 -16.74 -19.19 -7.25
C GLN A 57 -16.73 -18.55 -8.64
N VAL A 58 -16.58 -19.38 -9.67
CA VAL A 58 -16.73 -18.96 -11.08
C VAL A 58 -18.21 -19.07 -11.47
N LYS A 59 -18.81 -17.93 -11.84
CA LYS A 59 -20.17 -17.87 -12.38
C LYS A 59 -20.19 -18.14 -13.88
N SER A 60 -19.22 -17.62 -14.63
CA SER A 60 -19.06 -17.93 -16.05
C SER A 60 -17.61 -17.79 -16.51
N PHE A 61 -17.29 -18.50 -17.59
CA PHE A 61 -15.97 -18.51 -18.20
C PHE A 61 -16.14 -18.54 -19.71
N THR A 62 -15.88 -17.42 -20.38
CA THR A 62 -16.18 -17.23 -21.80
C THR A 62 -14.95 -16.75 -22.55
N GLU A 63 -14.69 -17.32 -23.72
CA GLU A 63 -13.63 -16.82 -24.61
C GLU A 63 -14.04 -15.46 -25.21
N GLU A 64 -13.15 -14.46 -25.11
CA GLU A 64 -13.41 -13.15 -25.70
C GLU A 64 -13.11 -13.18 -27.20
N LYS A 65 -14.08 -12.71 -27.99
CA LYS A 65 -13.95 -12.65 -29.45
C LYS A 65 -12.94 -11.57 -29.83
N GLY A 66 -11.94 -11.93 -30.61
CA GLY A 66 -10.92 -10.99 -31.10
C GLY A 66 -9.88 -10.59 -30.05
N ALA A 67 -9.88 -11.21 -28.87
CA ALA A 67 -8.88 -10.95 -27.82
C ALA A 67 -8.23 -12.26 -27.31
N PRO A 68 -6.95 -12.23 -26.91
CA PRO A 68 -6.23 -13.40 -26.41
C PRO A 68 -6.58 -13.73 -24.95
N PHE A 69 -7.83 -13.53 -24.54
CA PHE A 69 -8.28 -13.69 -23.15
C PHE A 69 -9.57 -14.50 -23.03
N TYR A 70 -9.71 -15.14 -21.87
CA TYR A 70 -10.99 -15.57 -21.32
C TYR A 70 -11.50 -14.49 -20.37
N ARG A 71 -12.79 -14.18 -20.45
CA ARG A 71 -13.52 -13.41 -19.44
C ARG A 71 -14.10 -14.37 -18.42
N VAL A 72 -13.73 -14.17 -17.16
CA VAL A 72 -14.15 -15.00 -16.02
C VAL A 72 -14.98 -14.13 -15.10
N VAL A 73 -16.25 -14.46 -14.94
CA VAL A 73 -17.13 -13.79 -13.99
C VAL A 73 -17.07 -14.55 -12.68
N LEU A 74 -16.69 -13.86 -11.62
CA LEU A 74 -16.56 -14.39 -10.27
C LEU A 74 -17.69 -13.88 -9.40
N THR A 75 -18.23 -14.76 -8.55
CA THR A 75 -19.13 -14.40 -7.45
C THR A 75 -18.42 -14.65 -6.13
N TYR A 76 -18.57 -13.74 -5.19
CA TYR A 76 -17.96 -13.85 -3.87
C TYR A 76 -18.68 -13.01 -2.83
N THR A 77 -18.48 -13.34 -1.56
CA THR A 77 -18.94 -12.55 -0.41
C THR A 77 -17.78 -11.71 0.12
N ALA A 78 -17.98 -10.40 0.17
CA ALA A 78 -17.07 -9.45 0.83
C ALA A 78 -17.88 -8.45 1.65
N GLN A 79 -17.43 -8.17 2.88
CA GLN A 79 -18.13 -7.27 3.81
C GLN A 79 -19.62 -7.66 4.01
N ASN A 80 -19.89 -8.97 4.14
CA ASN A 80 -21.23 -9.56 4.27
C ASN A 80 -22.20 -9.24 3.12
N ARG A 81 -21.68 -8.93 1.93
CA ARG A 81 -22.47 -8.69 0.72
C ARG A 81 -21.95 -9.57 -0.41
N SER A 82 -22.88 -10.16 -1.15
CA SER A 82 -22.55 -10.84 -2.41
C SER A 82 -22.12 -9.81 -3.44
N GLN A 83 -21.04 -10.12 -4.15
CA GLN A 83 -20.40 -9.31 -5.16
C GLN A 83 -20.20 -10.14 -6.42
N GLU A 84 -20.18 -9.46 -7.55
CA GLU A 84 -19.84 -10.04 -8.85
C GLU A 84 -18.76 -9.19 -9.51
N SER A 85 -17.74 -9.81 -10.07
CA SER A 85 -16.67 -9.09 -10.77
C SER A 85 -16.16 -9.90 -11.95
N ALA A 86 -15.93 -9.21 -13.06
CA ALA A 86 -15.30 -9.81 -14.23
C ALA A 86 -13.78 -9.62 -14.17
N VAL A 87 -13.04 -10.70 -14.37
CA VAL A 87 -11.59 -10.71 -14.51
C VAL A 87 -11.22 -11.34 -15.85
N PHE A 88 -10.01 -11.10 -16.34
CA PHE A 88 -9.56 -11.67 -17.60
C PHE A 88 -8.32 -12.54 -17.40
N VAL A 89 -8.23 -13.62 -18.16
CA VAL A 89 -7.13 -14.59 -18.06
C VAL A 89 -6.60 -14.84 -19.46
N SER A 90 -5.28 -14.76 -19.66
CA SER A 90 -4.69 -15.04 -20.97
C SER A 90 -4.99 -16.47 -21.42
N ARG A 91 -5.13 -16.69 -22.73
CA ARG A 91 -5.46 -18.02 -23.29
C ARG A 91 -4.48 -19.12 -22.90
N ASP A 92 -3.22 -18.76 -22.68
CA ASP A 92 -2.17 -19.68 -22.23
C ASP A 92 -2.17 -19.91 -20.70
N GLY A 93 -3.04 -19.21 -19.96
CA GLY A 93 -3.16 -19.31 -18.50
C GLY A 93 -1.98 -18.73 -17.72
N SER A 94 -1.16 -17.89 -18.36
CA SER A 94 0.01 -17.25 -17.75
C SER A 94 -0.32 -15.96 -17.01
N PHE A 95 -1.35 -15.20 -17.42
CA PHE A 95 -1.64 -13.88 -16.86
C PHE A 95 -3.09 -13.75 -16.41
N LEU A 96 -3.30 -13.14 -15.25
CA LEU A 96 -4.59 -12.74 -14.69
C LEU A 96 -4.66 -11.20 -14.65
N ILE A 97 -5.74 -10.64 -15.17
CA ILE A 97 -6.01 -9.20 -15.21
C ILE A 97 -7.25 -8.95 -14.34
N LEU A 98 -7.05 -8.30 -13.19
CA LEU A 98 -8.12 -7.99 -12.22
C LEU A 98 -8.68 -6.57 -12.38
N CYS A 99 -7.88 -5.65 -12.92
CA CYS A 99 -8.19 -4.24 -13.10
C CYS A 99 -7.28 -3.65 -14.20
N GLN A 100 -7.47 -2.38 -14.57
CA GLN A 100 -6.72 -1.71 -15.65
C GLN A 100 -5.19 -1.85 -15.51
N ASP A 101 -4.65 -1.79 -14.29
CA ASP A 101 -3.21 -1.90 -14.01
C ASP A 101 -2.83 -3.12 -13.15
N CYS A 102 -3.77 -4.05 -12.93
CA CYS A 102 -3.60 -5.21 -12.06
C CYS A 102 -3.36 -6.50 -12.88
N ILE A 103 -2.21 -6.58 -13.55
CA ILE A 103 -1.77 -7.78 -14.30
C ILE A 103 -0.85 -8.62 -13.41
N TYR A 104 -1.22 -9.88 -13.18
CA TYR A 104 -0.49 -10.84 -12.35
C TYR A 104 -0.03 -12.05 -13.17
N ASP A 105 1.21 -12.47 -12.96
CA ASP A 105 1.73 -13.71 -13.52
C ASP A 105 1.27 -14.91 -12.67
N LEU A 106 0.34 -15.70 -13.21
CA LEU A 106 -0.24 -16.90 -12.60
C LEU A 106 0.78 -18.04 -12.40
N ARG A 107 2.04 -17.87 -12.83
CA ARG A 107 3.14 -18.82 -12.62
C ARG A 107 3.96 -18.45 -11.38
N MET A 108 3.79 -17.24 -10.85
CA MET A 108 4.44 -16.78 -9.62
C MET A 108 3.63 -17.17 -8.39
N ASP A 109 4.29 -17.18 -7.24
CA ASP A 109 3.57 -17.22 -5.96
C ASP A 109 2.64 -15.98 -5.85
N PRO A 110 1.35 -16.15 -5.53
CA PRO A 110 0.38 -15.05 -5.54
C PRO A 110 0.74 -13.92 -4.56
N GLN A 111 1.29 -14.25 -3.39
CA GLN A 111 1.69 -13.24 -2.41
C GLN A 111 2.95 -12.49 -2.85
N LYS A 112 3.90 -13.19 -3.47
CA LYS A 112 5.10 -12.57 -4.05
C LYS A 112 4.76 -11.66 -5.23
N ALA A 113 3.84 -12.08 -6.10
CA ALA A 113 3.36 -11.26 -7.21
C ALA A 113 2.61 -10.01 -6.72
N LEU A 114 1.76 -10.17 -5.69
CA LEU A 114 1.07 -9.05 -5.07
C LEU A 114 2.05 -8.08 -4.40
N TRP A 115 3.03 -8.59 -3.64
CA TRP A 115 4.08 -7.78 -3.02
C TRP A 115 4.87 -6.99 -4.06
N ALA A 116 5.32 -7.63 -5.15
CA ALA A 116 6.07 -6.96 -6.21
C ALA A 116 5.33 -5.76 -6.83
N LYS A 117 3.99 -5.81 -6.87
CA LYS A 117 3.14 -4.70 -7.31
C LYS A 117 2.99 -3.62 -6.25
N VAL A 118 2.64 -3.97 -5.01
CA VAL A 118 2.39 -2.96 -3.95
C VAL A 118 3.67 -2.32 -3.43
N ALA A 119 4.81 -3.01 -3.56
CA ALA A 119 6.13 -2.55 -3.18
C ALA A 119 6.96 -2.06 -4.40
N GLU A 120 6.31 -1.73 -5.52
CA GLU A 120 6.99 -1.13 -6.66
C GLU A 120 7.64 0.20 -6.25
N GLY A 121 8.96 0.34 -6.47
CA GLY A 121 9.72 1.50 -6.00
C GLY A 121 9.92 1.55 -4.47
N ALA A 122 9.69 0.44 -3.75
CA ALA A 122 9.83 0.38 -2.30
C ALA A 122 11.23 0.74 -1.80
N GLU A 123 12.29 0.21 -2.43
CA GLU A 123 13.67 0.49 -2.03
C GLU A 123 13.99 1.99 -2.14
N GLU A 124 13.59 2.62 -3.25
CA GLU A 124 13.75 4.06 -3.45
C GLU A 124 12.97 4.85 -2.40
N ARG A 125 11.69 4.53 -2.17
CA ARG A 125 10.89 5.21 -1.16
C ARG A 125 11.47 5.04 0.24
N MET A 126 11.89 3.85 0.63
CA MET A 126 12.51 3.61 1.94
C MET A 126 13.83 4.36 2.09
N SER A 127 14.65 4.48 1.04
CA SER A 127 15.90 5.26 1.08
C SER A 127 15.70 6.76 1.32
N LYS A 128 14.50 7.28 1.01
CA LYS A 128 14.14 8.69 1.22
C LYS A 128 13.56 8.95 2.61
N ILE A 129 13.19 7.91 3.37
CA ILE A 129 12.59 8.06 4.69
C ILE A 129 13.68 8.12 5.78
N LYS A 130 13.72 9.24 6.51
CA LYS A 130 14.59 9.40 7.67
C LYS A 130 13.90 8.85 8.92
N LEU A 131 14.45 7.76 9.46
CA LEU A 131 13.92 7.09 10.66
C LEU A 131 14.56 7.60 11.96
N ASP A 132 15.76 8.18 11.88
CA ASP A 132 16.53 8.58 13.05
C ASP A 132 15.88 9.77 13.76
N GLY A 133 15.90 9.73 15.10
CA GLY A 133 15.31 10.79 15.92
C GLY A 133 13.79 10.91 15.81
N ARG A 134 13.10 9.84 15.35
CA ARG A 134 11.64 9.75 15.35
C ARG A 134 11.13 8.75 16.39
N PRO A 135 9.96 9.03 17.00
CA PRO A 135 9.36 8.13 17.96
C PRO A 135 8.98 6.81 17.30
N PHE A 136 9.32 5.70 17.96
CA PHE A 136 8.95 4.38 17.50
C PHE A 136 8.51 3.46 18.67
N LYS A 137 7.76 2.41 18.33
CA LYS A 137 7.37 1.27 19.18
C LYS A 137 7.71 -0.04 18.48
N GLY A 138 7.75 -1.12 19.26
CA GLY A 138 8.09 -2.46 18.77
C GLY A 138 9.59 -2.72 18.79
N ASN A 139 10.02 -3.69 17.98
CA ASN A 139 11.40 -4.13 17.93
C ASN A 139 12.25 -3.16 17.08
N PRO A 140 13.27 -2.48 17.65
CA PRO A 140 14.12 -1.54 16.90
C PRO A 140 14.91 -2.19 15.76
N ASN A 141 15.13 -3.50 15.85
CA ASN A 141 15.88 -4.31 14.87
C ASN A 141 14.96 -5.14 13.96
N ALA A 142 13.64 -4.86 13.98
CA ALA A 142 12.70 -5.51 13.10
C ALA A 142 13.05 -5.27 11.62
N LYS A 143 12.95 -6.33 10.81
CA LYS A 143 13.12 -6.24 9.36
C LYS A 143 11.93 -5.59 8.65
N VAL A 144 10.80 -5.46 9.35
CA VAL A 144 9.60 -4.76 8.85
C VAL A 144 9.46 -3.44 9.57
N VAL A 145 9.60 -2.35 8.82
CA VAL A 145 9.38 -0.99 9.29
C VAL A 145 8.01 -0.53 8.78
N VAL A 146 7.18 -0.07 9.71
CA VAL A 146 5.87 0.54 9.44
C VAL A 146 5.99 2.01 9.80
N VAL A 147 5.94 2.89 8.80
CA VAL A 147 5.96 4.34 9.01
C VAL A 147 4.55 4.87 8.82
N GLU A 148 3.99 5.55 9.82
CA GLU A 148 2.71 6.24 9.69
C GLU A 148 2.94 7.75 9.60
N TYR A 149 2.50 8.37 8.50
CA TYR A 149 2.33 9.81 8.38
C TYR A 149 0.91 10.16 8.81
N SER A 150 0.80 10.92 9.89
CA SER A 150 -0.44 11.04 10.65
C SER A 150 -0.64 12.44 11.21
N ASP A 151 -1.87 12.70 11.63
CA ASP A 151 -2.35 14.01 12.05
C ASP A 151 -3.24 13.85 13.29
N TYR A 152 -2.87 14.53 14.38
CA TYR A 152 -3.56 14.42 15.66
C TYR A 152 -5.01 14.91 15.66
N GLN A 153 -5.43 15.74 14.71
CA GLN A 153 -6.80 16.23 14.55
C GLN A 153 -7.62 15.42 13.54
N CYS A 154 -6.97 14.60 12.71
CA CYS A 154 -7.66 13.82 11.69
C CYS A 154 -8.50 12.69 12.33
N PRO A 155 -9.81 12.58 12.01
CA PRO A 155 -10.67 11.53 12.54
C PRO A 155 -10.31 10.12 12.01
N PHE A 156 -9.73 10.03 10.81
CA PHE A 156 -9.21 8.75 10.30
C PHE A 156 -7.91 8.34 11.00
N CYS A 157 -7.06 9.28 11.39
CA CYS A 157 -5.86 8.97 12.17
C CYS A 157 -6.24 8.45 13.55
N ARG A 158 -7.25 9.07 14.19
CA ARG A 158 -7.82 8.53 15.42
C ARG A 158 -8.36 7.11 15.23
N ARG A 159 -9.04 6.81 14.12
CA ARG A 159 -9.50 5.45 13.82
C ARG A 159 -8.32 4.48 13.68
N ALA A 160 -7.24 4.87 13.03
CA ALA A 160 -6.03 4.06 12.94
C ALA A 160 -5.40 3.82 14.33
N PHE A 161 -5.30 4.84 15.16
CA PHE A 161 -4.88 4.74 16.56
C PHE A 161 -5.76 3.77 17.37
N GLU A 162 -7.08 3.79 17.17
CA GLU A 162 -8.02 2.93 17.90
C GLU A 162 -8.05 1.49 17.36
N GLN A 163 -7.91 1.30 16.05
CA GLN A 163 -8.22 0.02 15.38
C GLN A 163 -7.00 -0.69 14.78
N ILE A 164 -5.95 0.03 14.37
CA ILE A 164 -4.78 -0.56 13.72
C ILE A 164 -3.63 -0.69 14.71
N GLU A 165 -3.23 0.39 15.37
CA GLU A 165 -2.04 0.41 16.25
C GLU A 165 -2.08 -0.67 17.35
N PRO A 166 -3.16 -0.86 18.12
CA PRO A 166 -3.17 -1.81 19.22
C PRO A 166 -3.04 -3.25 18.71
N GLN A 167 -3.74 -3.56 17.61
CA GLN A 167 -3.70 -4.88 16.99
C GLN A 167 -2.34 -5.16 16.33
N LEU A 168 -1.73 -4.14 15.70
CA LEU A 168 -0.39 -4.23 15.13
C LEU A 168 0.64 -4.55 16.24
N MET A 169 0.60 -3.80 17.34
CA MET A 169 1.52 -4.02 18.45
C MET A 169 1.28 -5.35 19.17
N GLN A 170 0.01 -5.75 19.35
CA GLN A 170 -0.34 -7.02 19.98
C GLN A 170 0.10 -8.24 19.15
N GLN A 171 -0.11 -8.22 17.83
CA GLN A 171 0.16 -9.39 16.97
C GLN A 171 1.58 -9.41 16.40
N TYR A 172 2.23 -8.24 16.27
CA TYR A 172 3.48 -8.10 15.53
C TYR A 172 4.54 -7.23 16.21
N GLY A 173 4.34 -6.74 17.43
CA GLY A 173 5.25 -5.78 18.08
C GLY A 173 6.71 -6.27 18.21
N ASP A 174 6.94 -7.58 18.28
CA ASP A 174 8.26 -8.22 18.28
C ASP A 174 8.90 -8.30 16.89
N LYS A 175 8.09 -8.18 15.83
CA LYS A 175 8.45 -8.37 14.41
C LYS A 175 8.48 -7.07 13.61
N VAL A 176 7.93 -5.98 14.13
CA VAL A 176 7.86 -4.68 13.44
C VAL A 176 8.47 -3.55 14.25
N LYS A 177 9.01 -2.56 13.53
CA LYS A 177 9.35 -1.23 14.05
C LYS A 177 8.27 -0.27 13.54
N PHE A 178 7.40 0.18 14.42
CA PHE A 178 6.36 1.16 14.10
C PHE A 178 6.86 2.57 14.41
N VAL A 179 6.95 3.43 13.40
CA VAL A 179 7.46 4.80 13.48
C VAL A 179 6.31 5.77 13.17
N TYR A 180 6.12 6.76 14.02
CA TYR A 180 5.12 7.80 13.84
C TYR A 180 5.77 9.09 13.34
N LYS A 181 5.29 9.63 12.22
CA LYS A 181 5.79 10.87 11.60
C LYS A 181 4.66 11.89 11.46
N GLN A 182 5.02 13.15 11.64
CA GLN A 182 4.05 14.24 11.71
C GLN A 182 3.64 14.67 10.29
N PHE A 183 2.34 14.63 9.98
CA PHE A 183 1.79 15.15 8.73
C PHE A 183 0.51 15.97 8.96
N PRO A 184 0.58 17.05 9.76
CA PRO A 184 -0.58 17.90 10.02
C PRO A 184 -1.08 18.55 8.73
N LEU A 185 -2.35 18.29 8.38
CA LEU A 185 -2.99 18.83 7.19
C LEU A 185 -3.45 20.27 7.42
N PRO A 186 -3.38 21.17 6.43
CA PRO A 186 -3.79 22.58 6.59
C PRO A 186 -5.23 22.81 7.04
N ILE A 187 -6.14 21.86 6.75
CA ILE A 187 -7.55 21.90 7.17
C ILE A 187 -7.73 21.62 8.68
N HIS A 188 -6.67 21.18 9.36
CA HIS A 188 -6.68 20.83 10.76
C HIS A 188 -5.92 21.90 11.58
N PRO A 189 -6.61 22.97 12.02
CA PRO A 189 -5.98 24.17 12.56
C PRO A 189 -5.13 23.98 13.83
N TRP A 190 -5.33 22.91 14.59
CA TRP A 190 -4.55 22.64 15.80
C TRP A 190 -3.55 21.48 15.66
N ALA A 191 -3.59 20.73 14.55
CA ALA A 191 -2.73 19.56 14.34
C ALA A 191 -1.24 19.89 14.33
N PHE A 192 -0.84 21.02 13.72
CA PHE A 192 0.57 21.42 13.67
C PHE A 192 1.13 21.70 15.06
N LYS A 193 0.38 22.43 15.89
CA LYS A 193 0.76 22.67 17.29
C LYS A 193 0.74 21.40 18.13
N ALA A 194 -0.21 20.48 17.90
CA ALA A 194 -0.21 19.18 18.57
C ALA A 194 1.03 18.34 18.20
N SER A 195 1.47 18.41 16.93
CA SER A 195 2.69 17.77 16.44
C SER A 195 3.94 18.33 17.15
N ILE A 196 4.00 19.65 17.35
CA ILE A 196 5.05 20.29 18.17
C ILE A 196 5.01 19.76 19.61
N ALA A 197 3.84 19.74 20.26
CA ALA A 197 3.70 19.23 21.62
C ALA A 197 4.22 17.79 21.75
N ALA A 198 3.84 16.93 20.80
CA ALA A 198 4.28 15.54 20.73
C ALA A 198 5.81 15.43 20.61
N LEU A 199 6.43 16.17 19.69
CA LEU A 199 7.87 16.12 19.51
C LEU A 199 8.65 16.79 20.66
N CYS A 200 8.08 17.79 21.34
CA CYS A 200 8.65 18.33 22.58
C CYS A 200 8.76 17.25 23.67
N VAL A 201 7.71 16.43 23.85
CA VAL A 201 7.77 15.28 24.76
C VAL A 201 8.75 14.23 24.26
N HIS A 202 8.81 13.94 22.94
CA HIS A 202 9.82 13.02 22.40
C HIS A 202 11.25 13.47 22.74
N LYS A 203 11.55 14.77 22.56
CA LYS A 203 12.86 15.38 22.77
C LYS A 203 13.32 15.33 24.22
N TYR A 204 12.44 15.62 25.17
CA TYR A 204 12.81 15.78 26.58
C TYR A 204 12.41 14.59 27.48
N HIS A 205 11.38 13.84 27.10
CA HIS A 205 10.83 12.71 27.84
C HIS A 205 10.44 11.56 26.89
N PRO A 206 11.38 10.96 26.14
CA PRO A 206 11.08 10.02 25.07
C PRO A 206 10.23 8.81 25.50
N LYS A 207 10.36 8.38 26.77
CA LYS A 207 9.56 7.29 27.35
C LYS A 207 8.06 7.63 27.47
N ALA A 208 7.73 8.91 27.63
CA ALA A 208 6.35 9.40 27.81
C ALA A 208 5.70 9.86 26.50
N TYR A 209 6.42 9.84 25.37
CA TYR A 209 5.89 10.25 24.06
C TYR A 209 4.58 9.53 23.74
N TRP A 210 4.57 8.22 23.97
CA TRP A 210 3.46 7.37 23.60
C TRP A 210 2.24 7.55 24.50
N ASP A 211 2.44 7.92 25.76
CA ASP A 211 1.35 8.27 26.67
C ASP A 211 0.70 9.60 26.26
N LEU A 212 1.51 10.60 25.88
CA LEU A 212 0.98 11.85 25.32
C LEU A 212 0.23 11.59 24.01
N HIS A 213 0.84 10.84 23.08
CA HIS A 213 0.24 10.49 21.81
C HIS A 213 -1.15 9.84 21.98
N SER A 214 -1.26 8.87 22.91
CA SER A 214 -2.55 8.26 23.24
C SER A 214 -3.54 9.27 23.82
N ARG A 215 -3.12 10.14 24.75
CA ARG A 215 -4.00 11.15 25.33
C ARG A 215 -4.48 12.19 24.31
N LEU A 216 -3.65 12.59 23.35
CA LEU A 216 -4.04 13.50 22.27
C LEU A 216 -5.15 12.89 21.40
N PHE A 217 -5.02 11.62 20.99
CA PHE A 217 -6.07 10.96 20.22
C PHE A 217 -7.34 10.66 21.02
N GLN A 218 -7.20 10.21 22.27
CA GLN A 218 -8.34 9.94 23.16
C GLN A 218 -9.19 11.20 23.43
N SER A 219 -8.54 12.37 23.51
CA SER A 219 -9.21 13.65 23.74
C SER A 219 -9.38 14.51 22.47
N GLN A 220 -9.17 13.94 21.28
CA GLN A 220 -9.21 14.67 20.00
C GLN A 220 -10.46 15.54 19.84
N ASN A 221 -11.63 15.05 20.27
CA ASN A 221 -12.90 15.77 20.15
C ASN A 221 -13.06 16.94 21.15
N GLU A 222 -12.20 17.03 22.16
CA GLU A 222 -12.19 18.08 23.18
C GLU A 222 -11.14 19.16 22.93
N ILE A 223 -10.16 18.88 22.07
CA ILE A 223 -9.07 19.79 21.74
C ILE A 223 -9.52 20.80 20.68
N ARG A 224 -9.22 22.07 20.92
CA ARG A 224 -9.42 23.20 20.02
C ARG A 224 -8.14 24.04 20.01
N VAL A 225 -8.04 24.98 19.09
CA VAL A 225 -6.88 25.89 19.00
C VAL A 225 -6.67 26.63 20.33
N GLU A 226 -7.76 27.07 20.95
CA GLU A 226 -7.78 27.93 22.12
C GLU A 226 -7.35 27.18 23.40
N ASN A 227 -7.59 25.88 23.48
CA ASN A 227 -7.34 25.08 24.69
C ASN A 227 -6.19 24.08 24.56
N LEU A 228 -5.59 23.90 23.37
CA LEU A 228 -4.55 22.89 23.15
C LEU A 228 -3.37 23.06 24.12
N ARG A 229 -2.94 24.30 24.38
CA ARG A 229 -1.85 24.56 25.32
C ARG A 229 -2.17 24.09 26.74
N ASP A 230 -3.38 24.41 27.23
CA ASP A 230 -3.83 24.03 28.57
C ASP A 230 -4.03 22.51 28.68
N ARG A 231 -4.54 21.88 27.62
CA ARG A 231 -4.65 20.41 27.53
C ARG A 231 -3.27 19.75 27.56
N PHE A 232 -2.32 20.29 26.80
CA PHE A 232 -0.94 19.79 26.82
C PHE A 232 -0.31 19.94 28.21
N GLN A 233 -0.51 21.08 28.88
CA GLN A 233 -0.08 21.31 30.25
C GLN A 233 -0.69 20.31 31.25
N ALA A 234 -2.00 20.07 31.15
CA ALA A 234 -2.70 19.12 32.00
C ALA A 234 -2.15 17.70 31.83
N ILE A 235 -1.99 17.24 30.58
CA ILE A 235 -1.39 15.93 30.27
C ILE A 235 0.04 15.84 30.82
N ALA A 236 0.87 16.86 30.63
CA ALA A 236 2.24 16.88 31.14
C ALA A 236 2.29 16.76 32.68
N ARG A 237 1.36 17.41 33.39
CA ARG A 237 1.23 17.29 34.86
C ARG A 237 0.79 15.90 35.28
N GLU A 238 -0.22 15.33 34.63
CA GLU A 238 -0.73 13.98 34.92
C GLU A 238 0.35 12.91 34.73
N LEU A 239 1.26 13.12 33.77
CA LEU A 239 2.39 12.25 33.49
C LEU A 239 3.64 12.57 34.33
N ASN A 240 3.55 13.50 35.30
CA ASN A 240 4.67 13.96 36.14
C ASN A 240 5.91 14.41 35.34
N LEU A 241 5.71 15.09 34.22
CA LEU A 241 6.77 15.62 33.35
C LEU A 241 7.18 17.04 33.76
N ASP A 242 8.36 17.47 33.31
CA ASP A 242 8.83 18.86 33.49
C ASP A 242 7.98 19.81 32.64
N THR A 243 6.87 20.26 33.24
CA THR A 243 5.85 21.06 32.57
C THR A 243 6.42 22.41 32.12
N ASN A 244 7.33 23.01 32.89
CA ASN A 244 7.93 24.30 32.54
C ASN A 244 8.78 24.18 31.27
N ARG A 245 9.62 23.14 31.21
CA ARG A 245 10.45 22.86 30.03
C ARG A 245 9.61 22.53 28.80
N LEU A 246 8.56 21.72 28.97
CA LEU A 246 7.67 21.34 27.88
C LEU A 246 6.87 22.52 27.33
N LEU A 247 6.34 23.39 28.20
CA LEU A 247 5.63 24.60 27.77
C LEU A 247 6.57 25.59 27.08
N ALA A 248 7.80 25.77 27.58
CA ALA A 248 8.79 26.58 26.89
C ALA A 248 9.09 26.06 25.48
N CYS A 249 9.22 24.74 25.31
CA CYS A 249 9.41 24.10 24.01
C CYS A 249 8.23 24.31 23.07
N PHE A 250 7.00 24.15 23.58
CA PHE A 250 5.77 24.31 22.82
C PHE A 250 5.52 25.76 22.40
N ASP A 251 5.69 26.70 23.33
CA ASP A 251 5.45 28.13 23.10
C ASP A 251 6.47 28.73 22.11
N LYS A 252 7.73 28.28 22.19
CA LYS A 252 8.79 28.68 21.25
C LYS A 252 8.82 27.85 19.97
N GLU A 253 7.98 26.82 19.87
CA GLU A 253 7.92 25.88 18.74
C GLU A 253 9.28 25.25 18.42
N GLU A 254 10.04 24.85 19.44
CA GLU A 254 11.42 24.37 19.25
C GLU A 254 11.53 23.18 18.30
N THR A 255 10.47 22.38 18.16
CA THR A 255 10.43 21.19 17.30
C THR A 255 9.71 21.43 15.96
N ARG A 256 9.45 22.70 15.60
CA ARG A 256 8.90 23.06 14.28
C ARG A 256 9.73 22.49 13.12
N PRO A 257 11.08 22.60 13.12
CA PRO A 257 11.90 22.08 12.02
C PRO A 257 11.68 20.58 11.78
N GLU A 258 11.46 19.79 12.83
CA GLU A 258 11.21 18.36 12.75
C GLU A 258 9.82 18.06 12.18
N VAL A 259 8.79 18.83 12.56
CA VAL A 259 7.44 18.71 11.97
C VAL A 259 7.48 19.04 10.49
N GLU A 260 8.11 20.17 10.11
CA GLU A 260 8.23 20.58 8.71
C GLU A 260 9.08 19.60 7.89
N ALA A 261 10.13 19.02 8.48
CA ALA A 261 10.92 17.97 7.84
C ALA A 261 10.08 16.71 7.53
N ASP A 262 9.22 16.28 8.46
CA ASP A 262 8.32 15.15 8.22
C ASP A 262 7.30 15.48 7.13
N MET A 263 6.76 16.70 7.12
CA MET A 263 5.83 17.16 6.10
C MET A 263 6.44 17.19 4.70
N ASN A 264 7.64 17.77 4.58
CA ASN A 264 8.33 17.86 3.29
C ASN A 264 8.72 16.47 2.77
N GLU A 265 9.15 15.57 3.65
CA GLU A 265 9.45 14.18 3.29
C GLU A 265 8.19 13.45 2.79
N ALA A 266 7.08 13.55 3.51
CA ALA A 266 5.80 12.96 3.13
C ALA A 266 5.34 13.47 1.75
N GLN A 267 5.40 14.78 1.51
CA GLN A 267 5.06 15.37 0.22
C GLN A 267 5.97 14.88 -0.91
N ALA A 268 7.28 14.79 -0.68
CA ALA A 268 8.24 14.27 -1.65
C ALA A 268 8.01 12.79 -1.99
N LEU A 269 7.37 12.04 -1.08
CA LEU A 269 6.94 10.65 -1.28
C LEU A 269 5.54 10.54 -1.92
N GLY A 270 4.88 11.67 -2.23
CA GLY A 270 3.54 11.70 -2.80
C GLY A 270 2.41 11.48 -1.80
N VAL A 271 2.68 11.57 -0.49
CA VAL A 271 1.65 11.49 0.55
C VAL A 271 0.79 12.75 0.50
N SER A 272 -0.51 12.55 0.32
CA SER A 272 -1.50 13.64 0.16
C SER A 272 -2.69 13.54 1.12
N SER A 273 -2.70 12.54 2.00
CA SER A 273 -3.79 12.28 2.95
C SER A 273 -3.28 11.60 4.21
N THR A 274 -4.10 11.58 5.27
CA THR A 274 -3.78 10.95 6.55
C THR A 274 -4.89 10.02 7.03
N PRO A 275 -4.57 8.89 7.68
CA PRO A 275 -3.23 8.35 7.84
C PRO A 275 -2.74 7.75 6.53
N THR A 276 -1.44 7.84 6.24
CA THR A 276 -0.80 7.04 5.19
C THR A 276 0.33 6.25 5.81
N PHE A 277 0.31 4.94 5.60
CA PHE A 277 1.34 4.02 6.05
C PHE A 277 2.29 3.67 4.92
N ILE A 278 3.57 3.57 5.24
CA ILE A 278 4.60 2.98 4.38
C ILE A 278 5.17 1.77 5.11
N ILE A 279 4.86 0.57 4.61
CA ILE A 279 5.26 -0.72 5.19
C ILE A 279 6.37 -1.32 4.31
N ASN A 280 7.63 -1.21 4.74
CA ASN A 280 8.79 -1.58 3.92
C ASN A 280 8.71 -1.04 2.48
N GLY A 281 8.21 0.19 2.33
CA GLY A 281 8.00 0.79 1.02
C GLY A 281 6.77 0.28 0.28
N ALA A 282 5.78 -0.35 0.89
CA ALA A 282 4.44 -0.48 0.32
C ALA A 282 3.54 0.64 0.87
N VAL A 283 2.82 1.38 0.01
CA VAL A 283 1.93 2.47 0.45
C VAL A 283 0.55 1.91 0.78
N VAL A 284 0.05 2.24 1.96
CA VAL A 284 -1.32 1.94 2.39
C VAL A 284 -1.98 3.24 2.85
N THR A 285 -3.02 3.66 2.15
CA THR A 285 -3.70 4.93 2.43
C THR A 285 -4.99 4.72 3.22
N GLY A 286 -5.15 5.49 4.29
CA GLY A 286 -6.34 5.52 5.14
C GLY A 286 -6.33 4.47 6.25
N ALA A 287 -7.31 4.60 7.16
CA ALA A 287 -7.57 3.64 8.22
C ALA A 287 -8.40 2.45 7.68
N ILE A 288 -7.75 1.59 6.90
CA ILE A 288 -8.36 0.37 6.35
C ILE A 288 -8.65 -0.66 7.47
N PRO A 289 -9.59 -1.61 7.25
CA PRO A 289 -9.82 -2.70 8.19
C PRO A 289 -8.53 -3.46 8.53
N PHE A 290 -8.36 -3.85 9.80
CA PHE A 290 -7.12 -4.48 10.25
C PHE A 290 -6.78 -5.76 9.50
N ASP A 291 -7.76 -6.57 9.07
CA ASP A 291 -7.50 -7.78 8.27
C ASP A 291 -6.81 -7.46 6.94
N GLN A 292 -7.14 -6.33 6.31
CA GLN A 292 -6.44 -5.87 5.11
C GLN A 292 -5.04 -5.37 5.46
N PHE A 293 -4.91 -4.58 6.53
CA PHE A 293 -3.62 -4.08 7.00
C PHE A 293 -2.65 -5.23 7.33
N LYS A 294 -3.16 -6.27 7.99
CA LYS A 294 -2.48 -7.51 8.34
C LYS A 294 -1.89 -8.21 7.11
N MET A 295 -2.58 -8.18 5.97
CA MET A 295 -2.05 -8.75 4.73
C MET A 295 -0.74 -8.07 4.30
N TYR A 296 -0.66 -6.73 4.37
CA TYR A 296 0.56 -6.00 4.05
C TYR A 296 1.71 -6.35 4.99
N ILE A 297 1.43 -6.46 6.29
CA ILE A 297 2.44 -6.87 7.28
C ILE A 297 2.96 -8.29 6.99
N ASN A 298 2.06 -9.25 6.74
CA ASN A 298 2.44 -10.63 6.43
C ASN A 298 3.26 -10.72 5.14
N MET A 299 2.86 -10.00 4.08
CA MET A 299 3.62 -9.94 2.84
C MET A 299 5.00 -9.32 3.06
N ALA A 300 5.10 -8.24 3.82
CA ALA A 300 6.37 -7.61 4.16
C ALA A 300 7.28 -8.56 4.95
N LEU A 301 6.74 -9.29 5.93
CA LEU A 301 7.48 -10.30 6.71
C LEU A 301 8.00 -11.45 5.83
N ALA A 302 7.18 -11.95 4.91
CA ALA A 302 7.57 -13.03 4.01
C ALA A 302 8.66 -12.62 3.00
N ASN A 303 8.77 -11.33 2.69
CA ASN A 303 9.73 -10.78 1.73
C ASN A 303 10.90 -10.02 2.40
N ALA A 304 10.92 -9.93 3.73
CA ALA A 304 11.97 -9.26 4.47
C ALA A 304 13.28 -10.07 4.42
N LYS A 305 14.31 -9.49 3.81
CA LYS A 305 15.65 -10.10 3.70
C LYS A 305 16.39 -10.10 5.03
#